data_AF-A0A8H9LE72-F1
#
_entry.id   AF-A0A8H9LE72-F1
#
_cell.length_a   1.000
_cell.length_b   1.000
_cell.length_c   1.000
_cell.angle_alpha   90.00
_cell.angle_beta   90.00
_cell.angle_gamma   90.00
#
_symmetry.space_group_name_H-M   'P 1'
#
loop_
_entity.id
_entity.type
_entity.pdbx_description
1 polymer ?
#
loop_
_entity_poly.entity_id
_entity_poly.type
_entity_poly.pdbx_seq_one_letter_code
_entity_poly.pdbx_strand_id
1 'polypeptide(L)'
;MARPALADDPTPSVVDSTRGGGLSIGLTFDDGPNPPDTLRLLDVLREHHVKAVFCLWGDHVRQHPEVVRRIAADGHTLCNHGMRHDDMAARMAPVAARPPRLT
;
A
#
# COMPACT_ATOMS: atom_id res chain seq x y z
N MET A 1 2.81 4.78 22.57
CA MET A 1 2.75 4.68 21.10
C MET A 1 1.29 4.58 20.69
N ALA A 2 0.84 5.37 19.70
CA ALA A 2 -0.54 5.29 19.21
C ALA A 2 -0.72 3.99 18.40
N ARG A 3 -1.82 3.27 18.64
CA ARG A 3 -2.21 2.11 17.82
C ARG A 3 -2.39 2.58 16.37
N PRO A 4 -1.88 1.84 15.35
CA PRO A 4 -2.30 2.10 13.99
C PRO A 4 -3.83 1.99 13.94
N ALA A 5 -4.48 2.96 13.31
CA ALA A 5 -5.90 2.85 13.04
C ALA A 5 -6.11 1.56 12.26
N LEU A 6 -6.99 0.68 12.75
CA LEU A 6 -7.46 -0.45 11.97
C LEU A 6 -8.04 0.12 10.68
N ALA A 7 -7.66 -0.45 9.53
CA ALA A 7 -8.34 -0.15 8.28
C ALA A 7 -9.84 -0.46 8.48
N ASP A 8 -10.72 0.39 7.95
CA ASP A 8 -12.15 0.09 7.94
C ASP A 8 -12.40 -1.21 7.17
N ASP A 9 -13.58 -1.80 7.37
CA ASP A 9 -14.00 -2.94 6.58
C ASP A 9 -13.90 -2.63 5.08
N PRO A 10 -13.34 -3.56 4.27
CA PRO A 10 -13.19 -3.33 2.85
C PRO A 10 -14.55 -3.11 2.20
N THR A 11 -14.73 -1.97 1.55
CA THR A 11 -15.96 -1.64 0.82
C THR A 11 -15.84 -2.06 -0.65
N PRO A 12 -16.91 -2.57 -1.29
CA PRO A 12 -16.91 -2.82 -2.73
C PRO A 12 -16.95 -1.53 -3.56
N SER A 13 -17.25 -0.38 -2.93
CA SER A 13 -17.20 0.93 -3.56
C SER A 13 -15.76 1.38 -3.76
N VAL A 14 -15.46 1.89 -4.96
CA VAL A 14 -14.23 2.63 -5.24
C VAL A 14 -14.29 3.94 -4.46
N VAL A 15 -13.29 4.19 -3.62
CA VAL A 15 -13.10 5.47 -2.93
C VAL A 15 -12.18 6.33 -3.80
N ASP A 16 -12.73 7.42 -4.34
CA ASP A 16 -12.02 8.38 -5.21
C ASP A 16 -11.68 9.70 -4.49
N SER A 17 -11.97 9.79 -3.19
CA SER A 17 -11.80 10.98 -2.36
C SER A 17 -10.99 10.69 -1.10
N THR A 18 -10.33 11.71 -0.57
CA THR A 18 -9.61 11.62 0.71
C THR A 18 -10.62 11.72 1.87
N ARG A 19 -10.40 10.98 2.97
CA ARG A 19 -11.27 11.07 4.18
C ARG A 19 -11.40 12.48 4.77
N GLY A 20 -10.45 13.39 4.50
CA GLY A 20 -10.49 14.78 4.96
C GLY A 20 -11.15 15.71 3.94
N GLY A 21 -11.91 16.70 4.42
CA GLY A 21 -12.33 17.84 3.60
C GLY A 21 -11.18 18.81 3.30
N GLY A 22 -11.39 19.73 2.37
CA GLY A 22 -10.39 20.74 1.98
C GLY A 22 -9.42 20.28 0.89
N LEU A 23 -8.35 21.03 0.67
CA LEU A 23 -7.33 20.76 -0.36
C LEU A 23 -6.35 19.68 0.13
N SER A 24 -6.79 18.43 0.09
CA SER A 24 -6.00 17.26 0.50
C SER A 24 -5.42 16.53 -0.71
N ILE A 25 -4.19 16.03 -0.56
CA ILE A 25 -3.53 15.15 -1.53
C ILE A 25 -3.00 13.93 -0.78
N GLY A 26 -3.27 12.73 -1.31
CA GLY A 26 -2.71 11.47 -0.81
C GLY A 26 -1.50 11.06 -1.65
N LEU A 27 -0.34 10.90 -1.01
CA LEU A 27 0.85 10.36 -1.67
C LEU A 27 0.94 8.84 -1.44
N THR A 28 1.14 8.11 -2.54
CA THR A 28 1.36 6.66 -2.55
C THR A 28 2.65 6.35 -3.30
N PHE A 29 3.39 5.35 -2.83
CA PHE A 29 4.64 4.91 -3.43
C PHE A 29 4.65 3.39 -3.55
N ASP A 30 4.83 2.90 -4.77
CA ASP A 30 4.80 1.47 -5.11
C ASP A 30 6.23 0.90 -5.20
N ASP A 31 6.32 -0.42 -5.34
CA ASP A 31 7.54 -1.20 -5.68
C ASP A 31 8.67 -1.25 -4.64
N GLY A 32 8.49 -0.61 -3.49
CA GLY A 32 9.46 -0.63 -2.40
C GLY A 32 9.45 -1.90 -1.54
N PRO A 33 10.35 -2.00 -0.54
CA PRO A 33 11.41 -1.04 -0.22
C PRO A 33 12.64 -1.21 -1.13
N ASN A 34 13.22 -0.10 -1.57
CA ASN A 34 14.39 -0.02 -2.46
C ASN A 34 15.45 0.90 -1.84
N PRO A 35 16.34 0.40 -0.95
CA PRO A 35 17.46 1.19 -0.49
C PRO A 35 18.47 1.44 -1.64
N PRO A 36 19.08 2.63 -1.72
CA PRO A 36 19.03 3.72 -0.74
C PRO A 36 17.83 4.68 -0.91
N ASP A 37 17.09 4.60 -2.01
CA ASP A 37 16.13 5.62 -2.41
C ASP A 37 14.93 5.72 -1.47
N THR A 38 14.40 4.59 -0.99
CA THR A 38 13.33 4.60 0.03
C THR A 38 13.78 5.31 1.30
N LEU A 39 15.05 5.18 1.71
CA LEU A 39 15.55 5.88 2.91
C LEU A 39 15.63 7.39 2.67
N ARG A 40 16.12 7.82 1.50
CA ARG A 40 16.16 9.24 1.14
C ARG A 40 14.76 9.85 1.07
N LEU A 41 13.80 9.12 0.51
CA LEU A 41 12.41 9.54 0.47
C LEU A 41 11.82 9.72 1.88
N LEU A 42 12.09 8.79 2.80
CA LEU A 42 11.64 8.91 4.19
C LEU A 42 12.22 10.15 4.88
N ASP A 43 13.47 10.50 4.60
CA ASP A 43 14.08 11.72 5.15
C ASP A 43 13.39 12.99 4.62
N VAL A 44 13.08 13.06 3.31
CA VAL A 44 12.32 14.17 2.70
C VAL A 44 10.91 14.27 3.28
N LEU A 45 10.19 13.15 3.38
CA LEU A 45 8.84 13.14 3.96
C LEU A 45 8.84 13.59 5.42
N ARG A 46 9.88 13.21 6.17
CA ARG A 46 10.06 13.63 7.56
C ARG A 46 10.34 15.13 7.66
N GLU A 47 11.22 15.67 6.82
CA GLU A 47 11.53 17.11 6.78
C GLU A 47 10.28 17.95 6.53
N HIS A 48 9.40 17.50 5.65
CA HIS A 48 8.16 18.21 5.32
C HIS A 48 6.97 17.82 6.21
N HIS A 49 7.18 16.98 7.23
CA HIS A 49 6.12 16.48 8.12
C HIS A 49 4.96 15.77 7.38
N VAL A 50 5.24 15.14 6.24
CA VAL A 50 4.24 14.46 5.39
C VAL A 50 4.16 12.99 5.74
N LYS A 51 2.93 12.45 5.78
CA LYS A 51 2.67 11.00 5.83
C LYS A 51 2.19 10.51 4.48
N ALA A 52 2.49 9.25 4.18
CA ALA A 52 2.28 8.64 2.88
C ALA A 52 1.93 7.16 3.04
N VAL A 53 1.45 6.56 1.95
CA VAL A 53 1.20 5.12 1.86
C VAL A 53 2.32 4.48 1.03
N PHE A 54 2.88 3.38 1.54
CA PHE A 54 3.90 2.61 0.85
C PHE A 54 3.33 1.25 0.47
N CYS A 55 3.05 1.03 -0.82
CA CYS A 55 2.63 -0.25 -1.36
C CYS A 55 3.86 -1.08 -1.68
N LEU A 56 4.19 -2.00 -0.78
CA LEU A 56 5.41 -2.80 -0.83
C LEU A 56 5.12 -4.19 -1.36
N TRP A 57 6.03 -4.72 -2.19
CA TRP A 57 5.97 -6.12 -2.60
C TRP A 57 6.83 -7.01 -1.70
N GLY A 58 6.35 -8.24 -1.49
CA GLY A 58 6.82 -9.11 -0.42
C GLY A 58 8.29 -9.54 -0.51
N ASP A 59 8.85 -9.76 -1.70
CA ASP A 59 10.24 -10.21 -1.82
C ASP A 59 11.25 -9.16 -1.34
N HIS A 60 11.01 -7.87 -1.60
CA HIS A 60 11.86 -6.80 -1.06
C HIS A 60 11.62 -6.57 0.42
N VAL A 61 10.39 -6.75 0.90
CA VAL A 61 10.09 -6.71 2.35
C VAL A 61 10.92 -7.75 3.10
N ARG A 62 11.10 -8.96 2.55
CA ARG A 62 11.95 -9.99 3.17
C ARG A 62 13.44 -9.62 3.15
N GLN A 63 13.90 -8.95 2.10
CA GLN A 63 15.29 -8.54 1.94
C GLN A 63 15.67 -7.36 2.83
N HIS A 64 14.73 -6.43 3.07
CA HIS A 64 14.98 -5.17 3.78
C HIS A 64 13.97 -4.91 4.91
N PRO A 65 13.77 -5.85 5.86
CA PRO A 65 12.78 -5.69 6.92
C PRO A 65 13.04 -4.49 7.84
N GLU A 66 14.30 -4.07 7.99
CA GLU A 66 14.69 -2.86 8.72
C GLU A 66 14.15 -1.58 8.08
N VAL A 67 14.13 -1.49 6.75
CA VAL A 67 13.55 -0.34 6.04
C VAL A 67 12.04 -0.30 6.27
N VAL A 68 11.37 -1.46 6.21
CA VAL A 68 9.92 -1.56 6.47
C VAL A 68 9.57 -1.15 7.90
N ARG A 69 10.36 -1.57 8.89
CA ARG A 69 10.18 -1.13 10.28
C ARG A 69 10.35 0.38 10.42
N ARG A 70 11.29 1.00 9.69
CA ARG A 70 11.46 2.45 9.68
C ARG A 70 10.26 3.15 9.05
N ILE A 71 9.75 2.68 7.91
CA ILE A 71 8.51 3.21 7.29
C ILE A 71 7.36 3.23 8.32
N ALA A 72 7.14 2.12 9.01
CA ALA A 72 6.08 2.02 10.02
C ALA A 72 6.37 2.90 11.26
N ALA A 73 7.61 2.93 11.75
CA ALA A 73 8.01 3.74 12.90
C ALA A 73 7.89 5.24 12.64
N ASP A 74 8.10 5.68 11.40
CA ASP A 74 7.91 7.06 10.96
C ASP A 74 6.42 7.40 10.76
N GLY A 75 5.50 6.45 10.97
CA GLY A 75 4.05 6.69 10.97
C GLY A 75 3.41 6.69 9.58
N HIS A 76 4.07 6.10 8.59
CA HIS A 76 3.50 5.87 7.27
C HIS A 76 2.60 4.63 7.27
N THR A 77 1.68 4.56 6.30
CA THR A 77 0.80 3.40 6.12
C THR A 77 1.45 2.38 5.19
N LEU A 78 1.38 1.10 5.54
CA LEU A 78 1.80 0.01 4.67
C LEU A 78 0.62 -0.52 3.84
N CYS A 79 0.90 -0.78 2.57
CA CYS A 79 -0.01 -1.32 1.59
C CYS A 79 0.64 -2.55 0.94
N ASN A 80 -0.19 -3.51 0.51
CA ASN A 80 0.28 -4.74 -0.13
C ASN A 80 0.33 -4.55 -1.64
N HIS A 81 1.50 -4.80 -2.24
CA HIS A 81 1.74 -4.72 -3.69
C HIS A 81 2.12 -6.09 -4.29
N GLY A 82 1.50 -7.15 -3.76
CA GLY A 82 1.80 -8.53 -4.14
C GLY A 82 3.12 -9.05 -3.58
N MET A 83 3.55 -10.21 -4.08
CA MET A 83 4.79 -10.85 -3.64
C MET A 83 5.96 -10.56 -4.58
N ARG A 84 5.71 -10.63 -5.89
CA ARG A 84 6.74 -10.59 -6.94
C ARG A 84 6.35 -9.71 -8.14
N HIS A 85 5.45 -8.74 -7.92
CA HIS A 85 5.04 -7.74 -8.92
C HIS A 85 4.55 -8.42 -10.20
N ASP A 86 3.80 -9.49 -9.97
CA ASP A 86 3.27 -10.29 -11.05
C ASP A 86 2.06 -9.59 -11.64
N ASP A 87 1.85 -9.77 -12.95
CA ASP A 87 0.62 -9.32 -13.59
C ASP A 87 -0.56 -10.12 -13.02
N MET A 88 -1.33 -9.46 -12.15
CA MET A 88 -2.48 -10.06 -11.49
C MET A 88 -3.61 -10.36 -12.47
N ALA A 89 -3.76 -9.60 -13.56
CA ALA A 89 -4.76 -9.88 -14.58
C ALA A 89 -4.42 -11.18 -15.32
N ALA A 90 -3.14 -11.40 -15.62
CA ALA A 90 -2.66 -12.64 -16.23
C ALA A 90 -2.78 -13.87 -15.29
N ARG A 91 -2.85 -13.66 -13.97
CA ARG A 91 -3.01 -14.73 -12.98
C ARG A 91 -4.44 -15.13 -12.69
N MET A 92 -5.40 -14.28 -13.02
CA MET A 92 -6.80 -14.66 -12.96
C MET A 92 -7.08 -15.59 -14.14
N ALA A 93 -7.23 -16.89 -13.87
CA ALA A 93 -7.89 -17.77 -14.83
C ALA A 93 -9.24 -17.12 -15.18
N PRO A 94 -9.70 -17.16 -16.46
CA PRO A 94 -11.02 -16.65 -16.79
C PRO A 94 -12.01 -17.29 -15.82
N VAL A 95 -12.75 -16.47 -15.08
CA VAL A 95 -13.90 -16.93 -14.30
C VAL A 95 -14.77 -17.66 -15.31
N ALA A 96 -14.77 -18.99 -15.26
CA ALA A 96 -15.73 -19.77 -16.02
C ALA A 96 -17.09 -19.26 -15.56
N ALA A 97 -17.84 -18.64 -16.48
CA ALA A 97 -19.17 -18.12 -16.19
C ALA A 97 -19.96 -19.23 -15.49
N ARG A 98 -20.23 -19.05 -14.19
CA ARG A 98 -20.98 -20.05 -13.43
C ARG A 98 -22.37 -20.07 -14.08
N PRO A 99 -22.84 -21.20 -14.64
CA PRO A 99 -24.13 -21.21 -15.32
C PRO A 99 -25.21 -20.78 -14.31
N PRO A 100 -26.24 -20.03 -14.76
CA PRO A 100 -27.32 -19.63 -13.88
C PRO A 100 -27.95 -20.88 -13.26
N ARG A 101 -28.20 -20.85 -11.95
CA ARG A 101 -29.03 -21.88 -11.33
C ARG A 101 -30.45 -21.68 -11.85
N LEU A 102 -30.89 -22.55 -12.75
CA LEU A 102 -32.30 -22.71 -13.07
C LEU A 102 -33.00 -23.20 -11.80
N THR A 103 -33.90 -22.36 -11.27
CA THR A 103 -34.92 -22.74 -10.29
C THR A 103 -36.13 -23.31 -11.01
#